data_AF-A0A9E3G7P9-F1
#
_entry.id   AF-A0A9E3G7P9-F1
#
_cell.length_a   1.000
_cell.length_b   1.000
_cell.length_c   1.000
_cell.angle_alpha   90.00
_cell.angle_beta   90.00
_cell.angle_gamma   90.00
#
_symmetry.space_group_name_H-M   'P 1'
#
loop_
_entity.id
_entity.type
_entity.pdbx_description
1 polymer ?
#
loop_
_entity_poly.entity_id
_entity_poly.type
_entity_poly.pdbx_seq_one_letter_code
_entity_poly.pdbx_strand_id
1 'polypeptide(L)'
;MAKVTSKLQLTLPKAVADAHAVRPGTEVQFESAVDCIRLLIGKPRPRLSKDEKLRLFREARERQTARNRRFTCVEAPRDRGWRREDAYERGRTR
;
A
#
# COMPACT_ATOMS: atom_id res chain seq x y z
N MET A 1 -8.08 2.17 22.72
CA MET A 1 -9.06 1.56 21.79
C MET A 1 -10.13 2.60 21.47
N ALA A 2 -10.38 2.86 20.18
CA ALA A 2 -11.52 3.69 19.80
C ALA A 2 -12.82 2.90 20.03
N LYS A 3 -13.83 3.54 20.61
CA LYS A 3 -15.18 2.97 20.78
C LYS A 3 -16.14 3.70 19.86
N VAL A 4 -17.07 2.95 19.28
CA VAL A 4 -18.18 3.51 18.51
C VAL A 4 -19.22 4.03 19.49
N THR A 5 -19.70 5.26 19.31
CA THR A 5 -20.77 5.82 20.14
C THR A 5 -22.14 5.26 19.74
N SER A 6 -23.18 5.46 20.54
CA SER A 6 -24.55 5.03 20.20
C SER A 6 -25.10 5.64 18.90
N LYS A 7 -24.49 6.74 18.43
CA LYS A 7 -24.82 7.39 17.15
C LYS A 7 -23.96 6.88 15.99
N LEU A 8 -23.23 5.78 16.17
CA LEU A 8 -22.30 5.20 15.20
C LEU A 8 -21.15 6.15 14.80
N GLN A 9 -20.75 7.04 15.71
CA GLN A 9 -19.64 7.96 15.47
C GLN A 9 -18.33 7.36 16.01
N LEU A 10 -17.24 7.59 15.27
CA LEU A 10 -15.88 7.25 15.66
C LEU A 10 -15.09 8.54 15.88
N THR A 11 -14.34 8.60 16.98
CA THR A 11 -13.41 9.71 17.23
C THR A 11 -12.11 9.46 16.46
N LEU A 12 -11.77 10.36 15.54
CA LEU A 12 -10.50 10.30 14.82
C LEU A 12 -9.39 10.91 15.71
N PRO A 13 -8.30 10.18 16.01
CA PRO A 13 -7.18 10.76 16.75
C PRO A 13 -6.58 11.96 16.01
N LYS A 14 -6.21 13.01 16.76
CA LYS A 14 -5.70 14.27 16.18
C LYS A 14 -4.54 14.05 15.21
N ALA A 15 -3.60 13.18 15.55
CA ALA A 15 -2.46 12.86 14.69
C ALA A 15 -2.87 12.31 13.31
N VAL A 16 -3.94 11.50 13.25
CA VAL A 16 -4.47 10.97 11.99
C VAL A 16 -5.25 12.04 11.24
N ALA A 17 -6.02 12.86 11.95
CA ALA A 17 -6.74 14.00 11.36
C ALA A 17 -5.76 14.97 10.67
N ASP A 18 -4.68 15.34 11.35
CA ASP A 18 -3.67 16.27 10.82
C ASP A 18 -2.92 15.66 9.63
N ALA A 19 -2.53 14.37 9.72
CA ALA A 19 -1.82 13.67 8.64
C ALA A 19 -2.63 13.60 7.33
N HIS A 20 -3.96 13.55 7.43
CA HIS A 20 -4.86 13.50 6.28
C HIS A 20 -5.62 14.82 6.03
N ALA A 21 -5.20 15.91 6.66
CA ALA A 21 -5.80 17.24 6.55
C ALA A 21 -7.33 17.27 6.78
N VAL A 22 -7.83 16.41 7.67
CA VAL A 22 -9.26 16.35 8.03
C VAL A 22 -9.60 17.51 8.94
N ARG A 23 -10.48 18.39 8.46
CA ARG A 23 -11.07 19.49 9.25
C ARG A 23 -12.58 19.34 9.36
N PRO A 24 -13.23 19.96 10.36
CA PRO A 24 -14.69 20.05 10.39
C PRO A 24 -15.22 20.60 9.06
N GLY A 25 -16.18 19.91 8.45
CA GLY A 25 -16.70 20.23 7.11
C GLY A 25 -16.00 19.52 5.95
N THR A 26 -14.96 18.70 6.21
CA THR A 26 -14.34 17.86 5.18
C THR A 26 -15.30 16.75 4.76
N GLU A 27 -15.55 16.64 3.45
CA GLU A 27 -16.30 15.52 2.89
C GLU A 27 -15.47 14.23 2.94
N VAL A 28 -16.10 13.14 3.38
CA VAL A 28 -15.51 11.82 3.46
C VAL A 28 -16.43 10.78 2.84
N GLN A 29 -15.86 9.73 2.28
CA GLN A 29 -16.59 8.58 1.77
C GLN A 29 -16.18 7.33 2.52
N PHE A 30 -17.16 6.47 2.80
CA PHE A 30 -16.94 5.18 3.43
C PHE A 30 -17.10 4.09 2.39
N GLU A 31 -16.11 3.20 2.31
CA GLU A 31 -16.16 2.00 1.47
C GLU A 31 -15.95 0.75 2.34
N SER A 32 -16.78 -0.28 2.13
CA SER A 32 -16.55 -1.60 2.71
C SER A 32 -15.49 -2.35 1.91
N ALA A 33 -14.43 -2.79 2.60
CA ALA A 33 -13.46 -3.76 2.08
C ALA A 33 -13.69 -5.13 2.75
N VAL A 34 -12.88 -6.13 2.38
CA VAL A 34 -13.04 -7.52 2.86
C VAL A 34 -12.95 -7.62 4.38
N ASP A 35 -12.01 -6.90 5.00
CA ASP A 35 -11.66 -7.01 6.42
C ASP A 35 -11.73 -5.66 7.18
N CYS A 36 -12.00 -4.56 6.48
CA CYS A 36 -11.96 -3.22 7.06
C CYS A 36 -12.96 -2.26 6.40
N ILE A 37 -13.29 -1.18 7.11
CA ILE A 37 -14.00 -0.03 6.56
C ILE A 37 -12.95 1.02 6.19
N ARG A 38 -12.96 1.45 4.93
CA ARG A 38 -12.05 2.49 4.43
C ARG A 38 -12.73 3.85 4.53
N LEU A 39 -12.02 4.79 5.15
CA LEU A 39 -12.35 6.21 5.10
C LEU A 39 -11.53 6.85 3.98
N LEU A 40 -12.19 7.31 2.93
CA LEU A 40 -11.57 8.04 1.82
C LEU A 40 -11.79 9.54 2.02
N ILE A 41 -10.69 10.29 2.04
CA ILE A 41 -10.70 11.75 2.20
C ILE A 41 -10.34 12.37 0.84
N GLY A 42 -11.18 13.29 0.37
CA GLY A 42 -11.07 13.89 -0.96
C GLY A 42 -11.96 13.24 -2.02
N LYS A 43 -11.82 13.69 -3.27
CA LYS A 43 -12.65 13.19 -4.37
C LYS A 43 -12.30 11.73 -4.68
N PRO A 44 -13.30 10.84 -4.80
CA PRO A 44 -13.05 9.47 -5.23
C PRO A 44 -12.30 9.51 -6.56
N ARG A 45 -11.25 8.70 -6.69
CA ARG A 45 -10.62 8.54 -8.00
C ARG A 45 -11.71 8.10 -8.98
N PRO A 46 -11.84 8.74 -10.15
CA PRO A 46 -12.83 8.35 -11.13
C PRO A 46 -12.68 6.86 -11.39
N ARG A 47 -13.80 6.13 -11.34
CA ARG A 47 -13.82 4.71 -11.68
C ARG A 47 -13.48 4.58 -13.16
N LEU A 48 -12.21 4.32 -13.45
CA LEU A 48 -11.76 4.08 -14.82
C LEU A 48 -12.51 2.89 -15.41
N SER A 49 -12.85 2.99 -16.70
CA SER A 49 -13.45 1.88 -17.42
C SER A 49 -12.47 0.69 -17.47
N LYS A 50 -13.00 -0.51 -17.75
CA LYS A 50 -12.15 -1.70 -17.93
C LYS A 50 -11.10 -1.47 -19.01
N ASP A 51 -11.48 -0.80 -20.10
CA ASP A 51 -10.60 -0.53 -21.24
C ASP A 51 -9.49 0.45 -20.88
N GLU A 52 -9.80 1.50 -20.11
CA GLU A 52 -8.80 2.44 -19.61
C GLU A 52 -7.80 1.78 -18.67
N LYS A 53 -8.28 0.90 -17.78
CA LYS A 53 -7.40 0.12 -16.89
C LYS A 53 -6.46 -0.78 -17.68
N LEU A 54 -6.99 -1.47 -18.71
CA LEU A 54 -6.18 -2.33 -19.58
C LEU A 54 -5.15 -1.53 -20.37
N ARG A 55 -5.51 -0.34 -20.87
CA ARG A 55 -4.59 0.57 -21.55
C ARG A 55 -3.43 0.98 -20.63
N LEU A 56 -3.73 1.47 -19.42
CA LEU A 56 -2.72 1.87 -18.45
C LEU A 56 -1.82 0.70 -18.04
N PHE A 57 -2.40 -0.48 -17.87
CA PHE A 57 -1.64 -1.69 -17.54
C PHE A 57 -0.64 -2.06 -18.65
N ARG A 58 -1.06 -2.03 -19.92
CA ARG A 58 -0.17 -2.29 -21.06
C ARG A 58 0.98 -1.29 -21.10
N GLU A 59 0.67 -0.01 -20.94
CA GLU A 59 1.68 1.06 -20.93
C GLU A 59 2.67 0.92 -19.75
N ALA A 60 2.18 0.56 -18.56
CA ALA A 60 3.03 0.25 -17.41
C ALA A 60 3.95 -0.96 -17.66
N ARG A 61 3.41 -2.01 -18.30
CA ARG A 61 4.18 -3.20 -18.70
C ARG A 61 5.26 -2.87 -19.72
N GLU A 62 4.98 -2.01 -20.69
CA GLU A 62 5.96 -1.56 -21.69
C GLU A 62 7.09 -0.77 -21.02
N ARG A 63 6.76 0.17 -20.14
CA ARG A 63 7.75 0.91 -19.33
C ARG A 63 8.61 -0.04 -18.48
N GLN A 64 8.01 -1.05 -17.87
CA GLN A 64 8.77 -2.05 -17.09
C GLN A 64 9.68 -2.89 -17.98
N THR A 65 9.19 -3.34 -19.15
CA THR A 65 9.99 -4.10 -20.12
C THR A 65 11.18 -3.30 -20.60
N ALA A 66 10.99 -2.02 -20.92
CA ALA A 66 12.08 -1.13 -21.31
C ALA A 66 13.12 -0.93 -20.19
N ARG A 67 12.67 -0.80 -18.93
CA ARG A 67 13.56 -0.76 -17.76
C ARG A 67 14.36 -2.05 -17.60
N ASN A 68 13.70 -3.21 -17.73
CA ASN A 68 14.37 -4.51 -17.62
C ASN A 68 15.42 -4.71 -18.70
N ARG A 69 15.21 -4.20 -19.93
CA ARG A 69 16.22 -4.26 -20.99
C ARG A 69 17.49 -3.48 -20.66
N ARG A 70 17.36 -2.38 -19.92
CA ARG A 70 18.51 -1.57 -19.44
C ARG A 70 19.12 -2.13 -18.16
N PHE A 71 18.43 -3.04 -17.48
CA PHE A 71 18.93 -3.70 -16.29
C PHE A 71 19.85 -4.84 -16.71
N THR A 72 21.16 -4.61 -16.66
CA THR A 72 22.14 -5.68 -16.61
C THR A 72 22.14 -6.23 -15.19
N CYS A 73 21.73 -7.49 -15.03
CA CYS A 73 21.94 -8.21 -13.78
C CYS A 73 23.44 -8.18 -13.47
N VAL A 74 23.84 -7.46 -12.43
CA VAL A 74 25.19 -7.60 -11.88
C VAL A 74 25.26 -9.04 -11.40
N GLU A 75 26.22 -9.83 -11.88
CA GLU A 75 26.37 -11.22 -11.44
C GLU A 75 26.27 -11.25 -9.91
N ALA A 76 25.31 -12.03 -9.41
CA ALA A 76 25.15 -12.18 -7.98
C ALA A 76 26.51 -12.62 -7.41
N PRO A 77 26.99 -11.98 -6.32
CA PRO A 77 28.24 -12.39 -5.71
C PRO A 77 28.17 -13.90 -5.46
N ARG A 78 29.13 -14.65 -6.03
CA ARG A 78 29.19 -16.12 -5.87
C ARG A 78 29.20 -16.52 -4.40
N ASP A 79 29.73 -15.63 -3.56
CA ASP A 79 29.67 -15.72 -2.12
C ASP A 79 28.85 -14.57 -1.55
N ARG A 80 27.64 -14.88 -1.07
CA ARG A 80 26.73 -13.92 -0.44
C ARG A 80 27.14 -13.61 1.01
N GLY A 81 28.19 -14.26 1.53
CA GLY A 81 28.67 -14.11 2.92
C GLY A 81 27.75 -14.71 3.96
N TRP A 82 26.63 -15.31 3.54
CA TRP A 82 25.72 -16.09 4.37
C TRP A 82 25.08 -17.16 3.49
N ARG A 83 24.91 -18.35 4.05
CA ARG A 83 24.19 -19.45 3.43
C ARG A 83 22.74 -19.44 3.91
N ARG A 84 21.85 -20.08 3.14
CA ARG A 84 20.41 -20.10 3.47
C ARG A 84 20.16 -20.70 4.85
N GLU A 85 21.00 -21.65 5.25
CA GLU A 85 20.96 -22.37 6.51
C GLU A 85 21.23 -21.42 7.70
N ASP A 86 22.10 -20.42 7.53
CA ASP A 86 22.40 -19.40 8.56
C ASP A 86 21.16 -18.59 8.99
N ALA A 87 20.17 -18.47 8.09
CA ALA A 87 18.90 -17.80 8.39
C ALA A 87 18.01 -18.63 9.33
N TYR A 88 18.18 -19.95 9.33
CA TYR A 88 17.45 -20.88 10.18
C TYR A 88 18.20 -21.22 11.47
N GLU A 89 19.52 -21.05 11.51
CA GLU A 89 20.36 -21.32 12.68
C GLU A 89 20.46 -20.16 13.69
N ARG A 90 19.89 -18.98 13.39
CA ARG A 90 19.72 -17.87 14.37
C ARG A 90 18.72 -18.27 15.46
N GLY A 91 19.15 -19.16 16.35
CA GLY A 91 18.32 -19.74 17.40
C GLY A 91 19.08 -20.48 18.52
N ARG A 92 20.42 -20.52 18.55
CA ARG A 92 21.15 -20.99 19.73
C ARG A 92 22.38 -20.14 20.05
N THR A 93 22.16 -19.18 20.94
CA THR A 93 23.18 -18.65 21.85
C THR A 93 23.77 -19.79 22.68
N ARG A 94 25.10 -19.90 22.72
CA ARG A 94 25.83 -20.48 23.85
C ARG A 94 26.32 -19.34 24.72
#